data_AF-A0A6G3T8R3-F1
#
_entry.id   AF-A0A6G3T8R3-F1
#
_cell.length_a   1.000
_cell.length_b   1.000
_cell.length_c   1.000
_cell.angle_alpha   90.00
_cell.angle_beta   90.00
_cell.angle_gamma   90.00
#
_symmetry.space_group_name_H-M   'P 1'
#
loop_
_entity.id
_entity.type
_entity.pdbx_description
1 polymer ?
#
loop_
_entity_poly.entity_id
_entity_poly.type
_entity_poly.pdbx_seq_one_letter_code
_entity_poly.pdbx_strand_id
1 'polypeptide(L)'
;MHGVDDRHMQIGEVAARTELSLRTIRHYEETGLVIPSARSQGGFRLYTETDVARLMVIRRMKPLGFTLEQMRDLLDATDRLDGDDAALDPAERTALLERVRTYQQAAAEQVEKLRTQLSRAEDFATTLTARLNRPAPPADAQRNADTP
;
A
#
# COMPACT_ATOMS: atom_id res chain seq x y z
N MET A 1 10.89 30.91 -2.44
CA MET A 1 12.18 30.19 -2.36
C MET A 1 12.03 29.09 -1.31
N HIS A 2 11.56 27.91 -1.69
CA HIS A 2 11.58 26.73 -0.82
C HIS A 2 12.60 25.75 -1.42
N GLY A 3 13.74 25.61 -0.74
CA GLY A 3 14.73 24.60 -1.06
C GLY A 3 14.17 23.24 -0.71
N VAL A 4 13.91 22.43 -1.72
CA VAL A 4 13.89 20.98 -1.55
C VAL A 4 15.35 20.58 -1.64
N ASP A 5 15.92 20.13 -0.52
CA ASP A 5 17.24 19.52 -0.51
C ASP A 5 17.27 18.44 -1.59
N ASP A 6 18.03 18.67 -2.66
CA ASP A 6 18.19 17.77 -3.80
C ASP A 6 19.12 16.62 -3.41
N ARG A 7 18.80 15.98 -2.28
CA ARG A 7 19.44 14.79 -1.76
C ARG A 7 19.02 13.63 -2.65
N HIS A 8 19.85 13.46 -3.66
CA HIS A 8 19.84 12.33 -4.54
C HIS A 8 20.21 11.06 -3.76
N MET A 9 19.25 10.17 -3.63
CA MET A 9 19.37 8.88 -2.96
C MET A 9 19.63 7.77 -3.97
N GLN A 10 20.42 6.78 -3.60
CA GLN A 10 20.58 5.59 -4.44
C GLN A 10 19.44 4.59 -4.21
N ILE A 11 19.21 3.70 -5.17
CA ILE A 11 18.15 2.68 -5.10
C ILE A 11 18.18 1.84 -3.80
N GLY A 12 19.36 1.61 -3.23
CA GLY A 12 19.51 0.88 -1.95
C GLY A 12 18.96 1.65 -0.75
N GLU A 13 19.20 2.96 -0.70
CA GLU A 13 18.66 3.84 0.33
C GLU A 13 17.14 3.98 0.18
N VAL A 14 16.67 4.13 -1.06
CA VAL A 14 15.23 4.15 -1.38
C VAL A 14 14.56 2.85 -0.96
N ALA A 15 15.17 1.70 -1.20
CA ALA A 15 14.66 0.40 -0.76
C ALA A 15 14.54 0.31 0.76
N ALA A 16 15.54 0.78 1.50
CA ALA A 16 15.50 0.81 2.96
C ALA A 16 14.38 1.73 3.48
N ARG A 17 14.23 2.92 2.90
CA ARG A 17 13.21 3.91 3.32
C ARG A 17 11.79 3.52 2.96
N THR A 18 11.60 2.93 1.79
CA THR A 18 10.27 2.53 1.31
C THR A 18 9.88 1.14 1.78
N GLU A 19 10.81 0.37 2.35
CA GLU A 19 10.73 -1.07 2.62
C GLU A 19 10.32 -1.89 1.38
N LEU A 20 10.55 -1.35 0.18
CA LEU A 20 10.35 -2.06 -1.07
C LEU A 20 11.63 -2.82 -1.42
N SER A 21 11.48 -4.02 -1.96
CA SER A 21 12.63 -4.72 -2.52
C SER A 21 13.19 -3.96 -3.73
N LEU A 22 14.49 -4.08 -3.98
CA LEU A 22 15.13 -3.54 -5.19
C LEU A 22 14.43 -4.03 -6.47
N ARG A 23 13.95 -5.28 -6.48
CA ARG A 23 13.18 -5.86 -7.59
C ARG A 23 11.87 -5.13 -7.80
N THR A 24 11.17 -4.78 -6.72
CA THR A 24 9.90 -4.05 -6.77
C THR A 24 10.10 -2.63 -7.31
N ILE A 25 11.15 -1.93 -6.85
CA ILE A 25 11.48 -0.59 -7.34
C ILE A 25 11.82 -0.63 -8.84
N ARG A 26 12.67 -1.58 -9.28
CA ARG A 26 12.98 -1.76 -10.70
C ARG A 26 11.75 -2.09 -11.54
N HIS A 27 10.84 -2.91 -11.02
CA HIS A 27 9.59 -3.20 -11.71
C HIS A 27 8.71 -1.95 -11.88
N TYR A 28 8.67 -1.05 -10.89
CA TYR A 28 7.97 0.23 -11.03
C TYR A 28 8.65 1.20 -12.00
N GLU A 29 9.98 1.13 -12.13
CA GLU A 29 10.69 1.84 -13.20
C GLU A 29 10.38 1.29 -14.59
N GLU A 30 10.43 -0.03 -14.75
CA GLU A 30 10.15 -0.71 -16.02
C GLU A 30 8.72 -0.45 -16.50
N THR A 31 7.78 -0.35 -15.55
CA THR A 31 6.39 0.01 -15.82
C THR A 31 6.18 1.52 -15.93
N GLY A 32 7.22 2.34 -15.80
CA GLY A 32 7.15 3.80 -15.94
C GLY A 32 6.34 4.51 -14.87
N LEU A 33 6.10 3.87 -13.71
CA LEU A 33 5.43 4.48 -12.57
C LEU A 33 6.34 5.43 -11.79
N VAL A 34 7.65 5.16 -11.79
CA VAL A 34 8.66 6.00 -11.15
C VAL A 34 9.86 6.07 -12.07
N ILE A 35 10.31 7.29 -12.37
CA ILE A 35 11.50 7.51 -13.19
C ILE A 35 12.55 8.14 -12.27
N PRO A 36 13.78 7.58 -12.20
CA PRO A 36 14.81 8.18 -11.36
C PRO A 36 15.10 9.60 -11.85
N SER A 37 15.04 10.56 -10.92
CA SER A 37 15.25 11.99 -11.21
C SER A 37 16.61 12.27 -11.86
N ALA A 38 17.64 11.50 -11.55
CA ALA A 38 18.96 11.66 -12.16
C ALA A 38 19.73 10.36 -12.30
N ARG A 39 20.84 10.43 -13.04
CA ARG A 39 21.89 9.41 -13.05
C ARG A 39 23.20 10.05 -12.61
N SER A 40 23.94 9.38 -11.73
CA SER A 40 25.27 9.83 -11.35
C SER A 40 26.25 9.65 -12.51
N GLN A 41 27.42 10.31 -12.45
CA GLN A 41 28.48 10.13 -13.45
C GLN A 41 28.97 8.68 -13.58
N GLY A 42 28.81 7.86 -12.54
CA GLY A 42 29.11 6.42 -12.56
C GLY A 42 27.98 5.54 -13.09
N GLY A 43 26.88 6.13 -13.59
CA GLY A 43 25.72 5.40 -14.13
C GLY A 43 24.72 4.89 -13.08
N PHE A 44 24.88 5.27 -11.80
CA PHE A 44 23.95 4.88 -10.74
C PHE A 44 22.65 5.68 -10.83
N ARG A 45 21.52 5.04 -10.51
CA ARG A 45 20.20 5.68 -10.43
C ARG A 45 20.12 6.51 -9.16
N LEU A 46 19.68 7.75 -9.31
CA LEU A 46 19.48 8.69 -8.23
C LEU A 46 18.01 9.11 -8.17
N TYR A 47 17.46 9.10 -6.97
CA TYR A 47 16.06 9.40 -6.67
C TYR A 47 15.99 10.60 -5.74
N THR A 48 15.01 11.46 -5.94
CA THR A 48 14.73 12.59 -5.05
C THR A 48 13.74 12.19 -3.95
N GLU A 49 13.49 13.08 -3.00
CA GLU A 49 12.40 12.90 -2.02
C GLU A 49 11.04 12.75 -2.70
N THR A 50 10.82 13.45 -3.82
CA THR A 50 9.59 13.34 -4.62
C THR A 50 9.42 11.92 -5.16
N ASP A 51 10.49 11.32 -5.69
CA ASP A 51 10.46 9.93 -6.17
C ASP A 51 10.13 8.94 -5.05
N VAL A 52 10.70 9.17 -3.86
CA VAL A 52 10.42 8.34 -2.67
C VAL A 52 8.96 8.48 -2.24
N ALA A 53 8.42 9.70 -2.22
CA ALA A 53 7.01 9.95 -1.90
C ALA A 53 6.07 9.21 -2.86
N ARG A 54 6.36 9.22 -4.18
CA ARG A 54 5.61 8.44 -5.18
C ARG A 54 5.66 6.95 -4.90
N LEU A 55 6.84 6.39 -4.62
CA LEU A 55 6.99 4.97 -4.26
C LEU A 55 6.19 4.59 -3.01
N MET A 56 6.13 5.47 -2.02
CA MET A 56 5.33 5.25 -0.81
C MET A 56 3.83 5.23 -1.11
N VAL A 57 3.33 6.09 -2.00
CA VAL A 57 1.92 6.07 -2.45
C VAL A 57 1.62 4.75 -3.16
N ILE A 58 2.45 4.35 -4.13
CA ILE A 58 2.30 3.07 -4.86
C ILE A 58 2.27 1.89 -3.88
N ARG A 59 3.16 1.88 -2.88
CA ARG A 59 3.20 0.84 -1.83
C ARG A 59 1.87 0.73 -1.08
N ARG A 60 1.23 1.86 -0.75
CA ARG A 60 -0.06 1.89 -0.03
C ARG A 60 -1.24 1.48 -0.90
N MET A 61 -1.19 1.74 -2.21
CA MET A 61 -2.26 1.39 -3.15
C MET A 61 -2.29 -0.11 -3.47
N LYS A 62 -1.12 -0.77 -3.51
CA LYS A 62 -1.03 -2.19 -3.86
C LYS A 62 -1.88 -3.14 -2.99
N PRO A 63 -1.86 -3.09 -1.65
CA PRO A 63 -2.71 -3.96 -0.83
C PRO A 63 -4.20 -3.64 -0.98
N LEU A 64 -4.56 -2.45 -1.47
CA LEU A 64 -5.94 -2.07 -1.75
C LEU A 64 -6.44 -2.60 -3.10
N GLY A 65 -5.60 -3.27 -3.89
CA GLY A 65 -6.00 -3.90 -5.15
C GLY A 65 -6.15 -2.95 -6.33
N PHE A 66 -5.59 -1.73 -6.24
CA PHE A 66 -5.52 -0.83 -7.39
C PHE A 66 -4.63 -1.43 -8.50
N THR A 67 -4.96 -1.13 -9.75
CA THR A 67 -4.16 -1.52 -10.91
C THR A 67 -2.99 -0.54 -11.13
N LEU A 68 -1.99 -0.93 -11.92
CA LEU A 68 -0.88 -0.04 -12.27
C LEU A 68 -1.35 1.23 -12.99
N GLU A 69 -2.40 1.11 -13.81
CA GLU A 69 -3.00 2.25 -14.50
C GLU A 69 -3.64 3.23 -13.50
N GLN A 70 -4.42 2.73 -12.55
CA GLN A 70 -5.02 3.55 -11.48
C GLN A 70 -3.96 4.22 -10.59
N MET A 71 -2.86 3.52 -10.31
CA MET A 71 -1.74 4.10 -9.56
C MET A 71 -1.10 5.25 -10.34
N ARG A 72 -0.80 5.06 -11.64
CA ARG A 72 -0.24 6.10 -12.49
C ARG A 72 -1.14 7.32 -12.55
N ASP A 73 -2.43 7.06 -12.67
CA ASP A 73 -3.45 8.08 -12.81
C ASP A 73 -3.62 8.96 -11.57
N LEU A 74 -3.62 8.34 -10.39
CA LEU A 74 -3.63 9.08 -9.13
C LEU A 74 -2.35 9.90 -8.96
N LEU A 75 -1.19 9.32 -9.29
CA LEU A 75 0.09 10.01 -9.18
C LEU A 75 0.15 11.25 -10.09
N ASP A 76 -0.25 11.12 -11.35
CA ASP A 76 -0.32 12.26 -12.29
C ASP A 76 -1.25 13.36 -11.76
N ALA A 77 -2.40 12.99 -11.20
CA ALA A 77 -3.33 13.95 -10.63
C ALA A 77 -2.72 14.68 -9.43
N THR A 78 -2.03 13.97 -8.52
CA THR A 78 -1.38 14.59 -7.37
C THR A 78 -0.18 15.44 -7.76
N ASP A 79 0.64 15.02 -8.73
CA ASP A 79 1.79 15.80 -9.17
C ASP A 79 1.38 17.13 -9.79
N ARG A 80 0.30 17.13 -10.58
CA ARG A 80 -0.23 18.35 -11.17
C ARG A 80 -0.77 19.28 -10.09
N LEU A 81 -1.43 18.74 -9.06
CA LEU A 81 -1.91 19.53 -7.92
C LEU A 81 -0.78 20.08 -7.04
N ASP A 82 0.31 19.34 -6.90
CA ASP A 82 1.50 19.74 -6.12
C ASP A 82 2.45 20.67 -6.90
N GLY A 83 2.22 20.83 -8.21
CA GLY A 83 2.93 21.76 -9.09
C GLY A 83 2.62 23.22 -8.81
N ASP A 84 3.06 24.11 -9.70
CA ASP A 84 2.89 25.55 -9.52
C ASP A 84 1.41 25.97 -9.70
N ASP A 85 0.68 26.08 -8.58
CA ASP A 85 -0.78 26.31 -8.48
C ASP A 85 -1.21 27.60 -9.23
N ALA A 86 -0.29 28.54 -9.47
CA ALA A 86 -0.54 29.78 -10.19
C ALA A 86 -0.73 29.61 -11.72
N ALA A 87 -0.35 28.46 -12.29
CA ALA A 87 -0.47 28.18 -13.72
C ALA A 87 -1.66 27.27 -14.07
N LEU A 88 -2.36 26.72 -13.06
CA LEU A 88 -3.48 25.80 -13.27
C LEU A 88 -4.79 26.57 -13.40
N ASP A 89 -5.54 26.26 -14.45
CA ASP A 89 -6.91 26.77 -14.60
C ASP A 89 -7.80 26.24 -13.45
N PRO A 90 -8.66 27.07 -12.82
CA PRO A 90 -9.53 26.61 -11.74
C PRO A 90 -10.43 25.42 -12.11
N ALA A 91 -10.86 25.30 -13.37
CA ALA A 91 -11.66 24.16 -13.81
C ALA A 91 -10.81 22.89 -13.88
N GLU A 92 -9.57 22.98 -14.37
CA GLU A 92 -8.61 21.88 -14.36
C GLU A 92 -8.30 21.41 -12.94
N ARG A 93 -8.03 22.33 -12.03
CA ARG A 93 -7.79 22.03 -10.61
C ARG A 93 -8.98 21.30 -9.98
N THR A 94 -10.19 21.74 -10.30
CA THR A 94 -11.43 21.09 -9.83
C THR A 94 -11.54 19.66 -10.36
N ALA A 95 -11.25 19.44 -11.65
CA ALA A 95 -11.27 18.12 -12.26
C ALA A 95 -10.23 17.17 -11.63
N LEU A 96 -9.03 17.65 -11.34
CA LEU A 96 -7.99 16.88 -10.64
C LEU A 96 -8.43 16.49 -9.22
N LEU A 97 -9.04 17.41 -8.48
CA LEU A 97 -9.56 17.13 -7.14
C LEU A 97 -10.68 16.08 -7.15
N GLU A 98 -11.62 16.16 -8.10
CA GLU A 98 -12.67 15.15 -8.27
C GLU A 98 -12.09 13.77 -8.63
N ARG A 99 -11.00 13.75 -9.41
CA ARG A 99 -10.27 12.51 -9.71
C ARG A 99 -9.64 11.90 -8.47
N VAL A 100 -8.94 12.69 -7.67
CA VAL A 100 -8.38 12.25 -6.38
C VAL A 100 -9.49 11.78 -5.44
N ARG A 101 -10.63 12.47 -5.42
CA ARG A 101 -11.80 12.10 -4.62
C ARG A 101 -12.35 10.72 -4.99
N THR A 102 -12.40 10.41 -6.28
CA THR A 102 -12.82 9.08 -6.76
C THR A 102 -11.92 7.98 -6.20
N TYR A 103 -10.60 8.19 -6.23
CA TYR A 103 -9.65 7.25 -5.65
C TYR A 103 -9.74 7.16 -4.12
N GLN A 104 -10.00 8.28 -3.44
CA GLN A 104 -10.23 8.31 -2.00
C GLN A 104 -11.47 7.49 -1.60
N GLN A 105 -12.55 7.57 -2.37
CA GLN A 105 -13.76 6.77 -2.15
C GLN A 105 -13.49 5.28 -2.37
N ALA A 106 -12.84 4.91 -3.47
CA ALA A 106 -12.47 3.52 -3.75
C ALA A 106 -11.55 2.93 -2.65
N ALA A 107 -10.61 3.72 -2.14
CA ALA A 107 -9.75 3.32 -1.04
C ALA A 107 -10.56 3.09 0.24
N ALA A 108 -11.51 3.98 0.57
CA ALA A 108 -12.37 3.85 1.73
C ALA A 108 -13.24 2.58 1.66
N GLU A 109 -13.84 2.29 0.50
CA GLU A 109 -14.60 1.06 0.28
C GLU A 109 -13.75 -0.19 0.49
N GLN A 110 -12.50 -0.17 0.03
CA GLN A 110 -11.62 -1.31 0.20
C GLN A 110 -11.17 -1.50 1.65
N VAL A 111 -10.97 -0.41 2.38
CA VAL A 111 -10.70 -0.48 3.83
C VAL A 111 -11.86 -1.17 4.55
N GLU A 112 -13.12 -0.83 4.24
CA GLU A 112 -14.28 -1.49 4.85
C GLU A 112 -14.36 -2.99 4.51
N LYS A 113 -14.05 -3.37 3.25
CA LYS A 113 -13.98 -4.78 2.84
C LYS A 113 -12.90 -5.52 3.62
N LEU A 114 -11.71 -4.94 3.77
CA LEU A 114 -10.60 -5.53 4.52
C LEU A 114 -10.94 -5.66 6.01
N ARG A 115 -11.60 -4.67 6.62
CA ARG A 115 -12.09 -4.75 8.01
C ARG A 115 -13.06 -5.91 8.21
N THR A 116 -13.99 -6.09 7.27
CA THR A 116 -14.94 -7.22 7.30
C THR A 116 -14.21 -8.56 7.18
N GLN A 117 -13.21 -8.66 6.30
CA GLN A 117 -12.41 -9.88 6.16
C GLN A 117 -11.58 -10.17 7.41
N LEU A 118 -10.99 -9.15 8.03
CA LEU A 118 -10.23 -9.27 9.27
C LEU A 118 -11.12 -9.82 10.39
N SER A 119 -12.29 -9.23 10.62
CA SER A 119 -13.24 -9.71 11.64
C SER A 119 -13.61 -11.18 11.43
N ARG A 120 -13.91 -11.60 10.19
CA ARG A 120 -14.20 -13.01 9.88
C ARG A 120 -13.02 -13.94 10.17
N ALA A 121 -11.80 -13.49 9.87
CA ALA A 121 -10.59 -14.28 10.12
C ALA A 121 -10.32 -14.42 11.62
N GLU A 122 -10.54 -13.35 12.40
CA GLU A 122 -10.41 -13.34 13.86
C GLU A 122 -11.45 -14.26 14.53
N ASP A 123 -12.70 -14.24 14.07
CA ASP A 123 -13.77 -15.13 14.56
C ASP A 123 -13.41 -16.61 14.31
N PHE A 124 -12.87 -16.90 13.13
CA PHE A 124 -12.43 -18.25 12.78
C PHE A 124 -11.25 -18.70 13.65
N ALA A 125 -10.24 -17.85 13.83
CA ALA A 125 -9.10 -18.14 14.70
C ALA A 125 -9.52 -18.37 16.17
N THR A 126 -10.46 -17.58 16.66
CA THR A 126 -11.06 -17.74 18.00
C THR A 126 -11.78 -19.08 18.11
N THR A 127 -12.56 -19.45 17.09
CA THR A 127 -13.26 -20.74 17.05
C THR A 127 -12.31 -21.92 17.11
N LEU A 128 -11.20 -21.88 16.38
CA LEU A 128 -10.18 -22.94 16.44
C LEU A 128 -9.50 -23.01 17.80
N THR A 129 -9.17 -21.86 18.39
CA THR A 129 -8.54 -21.77 19.72
C THR A 129 -9.46 -22.36 20.80
N ALA A 130 -10.76 -22.04 20.77
CA ALA A 130 -11.74 -22.59 21.69
C ALA A 130 -11.87 -24.12 21.58
N ARG A 131 -11.75 -24.67 20.36
CA ARG A 131 -11.75 -26.13 20.16
C ARG A 131 -10.52 -26.80 20.73
N LEU A 132 -9.33 -26.20 20.54
CA LEU A 132 -8.07 -26.73 21.09
C LEU A 132 -8.05 -26.71 22.63
N ASN A 133 -8.71 -25.72 23.24
CA ASN A 133 -8.73 -25.55 24.70
C ASN A 133 -9.87 -26.31 25.39
N ARG A 134 -10.71 -27.05 24.67
CA ARG A 134 -11.79 -27.83 25.28
C ARG A 134 -11.17 -29.06 25.97
N PRO A 135 -11.29 -29.23 27.30
CA PRO A 135 -10.79 -30.42 27.96
C PRO A 135 -11.50 -31.67 27.41
N ALA A 136 -10.73 -32.75 27.23
CA ALA A 136 -11.28 -34.04 26.85
C ALA A 136 -12.39 -34.44 27.85
N PRO A 137 -13.54 -34.98 27.39
CA PRO A 137 -14.55 -35.47 28.31
C PRO A 137 -13.90 -36.52 29.23
N PRO A 138 -14.19 -36.50 30.55
CA PRO A 138 -13.63 -37.46 31.48
C PRO A 138 -13.95 -38.89 31.00
N ALA A 139 -12.92 -39.72 30.88
CA ALA A 139 -13.00 -41.06 30.31
C ALA A 139 -13.73 -42.10 31.18
N ASP A 140 -14.36 -41.70 32.28
CA ASP A 140 -14.84 -42.59 33.34
C ASP A 140 -16.34 -42.46 33.63
N ALA A 141 -17.21 -42.72 32.65
CA ALA A 141 -18.66 -42.83 32.91
C ALA A 141 -19.36 -44.06 32.30
N GLN A 142 -18.65 -44.96 31.60
CA GLN A 142 -19.27 -46.09 30.90
C GLN A 142 -18.61 -47.45 31.18
N ARG A 143 -18.23 -47.72 32.44
CA ARG A 143 -17.81 -49.09 32.86
C ARG A 143 -18.67 -49.76 33.93
N ASN A 144 -19.62 -49.06 34.56
CA ASN A 144 -20.42 -49.62 35.65
C ASN A 144 -21.93 -49.45 35.38
N ALA A 145 -22.46 -50.14 34.39
CA ALA A 145 -23.90 -50.37 34.25
C ALA A 145 -24.13 -51.63 33.42
N ASP A 146 -23.43 -52.71 33.78
CA ASP A 146 -23.76 -54.04 33.25
C ASP A 146 -23.41 -55.09 34.30
N THR A 147 -24.26 -56.12 34.36
CA THR A 147 -24.24 -57.34 35.20
C THR A 147 -24.97 -57.24 36.55
N PRO A 148 -25.81 -58.24 36.90
CA PRO A 148 -27.07 -58.64 36.26
C PRO A 148 -28.26 -58.63 37.26
#